data_AF-K9KB09-F1
#
_entry.id   AF-K9KB09-F1
#
_cell.length_a   1.000
_cell.length_b   1.000
_cell.length_c   1.000
_cell.angle_alpha   90.00
_cell.angle_beta   90.00
_cell.angle_gamma   90.00
#
_symmetry.space_group_name_H-M   'P 1'
#
loop_
_entity.id
_entity.type
_entity.pdbx_description
1 polymer ?
#
loop_
_entity_poly.entity_id
_entity_poly.type
_entity_poly.pdbx_seq_one_letter_code
_entity_poly.pdbx_strand_id
1 'polypeptide(L)'
;IRKPVRSKHCGVCNRCIAKFDHHCPWVGNCVGAGNHRYFMGYLFFLLFMICWMIYGCISYWGLHCETTYTKDGFWTYITQIATCSPWMFWMFLNSVFHFLWVAVLLMCQMYQISCLGITTNERMNARRYKHFKVTTTSIESPFNHGCVRNIIDFFEFRCCGLFRPVIVDWTRQYTIEYDQISGSGYQLV
;
A
#
# COMPACT_ATOMS: atom_id res chain seq x y z
N ILE A 1 -5.72 -25.00 17.86
CA ILE A 1 -4.65 -23.96 17.88
C ILE A 1 -5.32 -22.60 18.11
N ARG A 2 -4.97 -21.90 19.20
CA ARG A 2 -5.45 -20.54 19.45
C ARG A 2 -4.85 -19.59 18.40
N LYS A 3 -5.67 -18.75 17.77
CA LYS A 3 -5.21 -17.84 16.71
C LYS A 3 -4.81 -16.50 17.34
N PRO A 4 -3.59 -15.99 17.08
CA PRO A 4 -3.25 -14.62 17.45
C PRO A 4 -4.21 -13.60 16.81
N VAL A 5 -4.37 -12.46 17.45
CA VAL A 5 -5.17 -11.34 16.94
C VAL A 5 -4.61 -10.89 15.60
N ARG A 6 -5.50 -10.52 14.66
CA ARG A 6 -5.16 -10.16 13.27
C ARG A 6 -4.49 -11.26 12.44
N SER A 7 -4.37 -12.49 12.95
CA SER A 7 -3.80 -13.61 12.17
C SER A 7 -4.83 -14.29 11.26
N LYS A 8 -4.36 -14.85 10.15
CA LYS A 8 -5.19 -15.66 9.24
C LYS A 8 -4.38 -16.83 8.67
N HIS A 9 -5.02 -17.98 8.49
CA HIS A 9 -4.45 -19.07 7.72
C HIS A 9 -4.66 -18.80 6.22
N CYS A 10 -3.57 -18.78 5.45
CA CYS A 10 -3.64 -18.71 4.00
C CYS A 10 -3.54 -20.12 3.43
N GLY A 11 -4.60 -20.59 2.76
CA GLY A 11 -4.60 -21.90 2.12
C GLY A 11 -3.61 -22.02 0.97
N VAL A 12 -3.34 -20.92 0.25
CA VAL A 12 -2.38 -20.92 -0.88
C VAL A 12 -0.94 -21.13 -0.39
N CYS A 13 -0.54 -20.41 0.67
CA CYS A 13 0.79 -20.58 1.27
C CYS A 13 0.85 -21.72 2.30
N ASN A 14 -0.29 -22.38 2.59
CA ASN A 14 -0.47 -23.41 3.61
C ASN A 14 0.18 -23.08 4.97
N ARG A 15 0.03 -21.83 5.43
CA ARG A 15 0.58 -21.38 6.72
C ARG A 15 -0.22 -20.25 7.34
N CYS A 16 -0.11 -20.11 8.65
CA CYS A 16 -0.69 -19.00 9.39
C CYS A 16 0.21 -17.76 9.29
N ILE A 17 -0.41 -16.62 9.00
CA ILE A 17 0.26 -15.34 8.84
C ILE A 17 -0.22 -14.40 9.96
N ALA A 18 0.70 -13.88 10.77
CA ALA A 18 0.41 -12.85 11.76
C ALA A 18 0.15 -11.50 11.08
N LYS A 19 -0.80 -10.71 11.61
CA LYS A 19 -1.27 -9.44 11.02
C LYS A 19 -1.46 -9.56 9.50
N PHE A 20 -2.26 -10.54 9.08
CA PHE A 20 -2.44 -10.89 7.67
C PHE A 20 -3.09 -9.73 6.90
N ASP A 21 -2.43 -9.27 5.84
CA ASP A 21 -2.98 -8.26 4.94
C ASP A 21 -3.69 -8.90 3.75
N HIS A 22 -2.95 -9.60 2.90
CA HIS A 22 -3.47 -10.35 1.77
C HIS A 22 -2.47 -11.41 1.29
N HIS A 23 -2.93 -12.33 0.44
CA HIS A 23 -2.04 -13.12 -0.41
C HIS A 23 -1.85 -12.35 -1.71
N CYS A 24 -0.60 -12.06 -2.08
CA CYS A 24 -0.28 -11.28 -3.25
C CYS A 24 0.32 -12.17 -4.33
N PRO A 25 -0.38 -12.40 -5.46
CA PRO A 25 0.15 -13.20 -6.56
C PRO A 25 1.42 -12.59 -7.17
N TRP A 26 1.51 -11.26 -7.20
CA TRP A 26 2.61 -10.52 -7.83
C TRP A 26 3.97 -10.73 -7.15
N VAL A 27 3.98 -10.96 -5.83
CA VAL A 27 5.20 -11.29 -5.08
C VAL A 27 5.26 -12.77 -4.69
N GLY A 28 4.30 -13.58 -5.16
CA GLY A 28 4.21 -15.02 -4.88
C GLY A 28 4.15 -15.37 -3.39
N ASN A 29 3.66 -14.46 -2.54
CA ASN A 29 3.73 -14.61 -1.09
C ASN A 29 2.62 -13.83 -0.36
N CYS A 30 2.36 -14.20 0.89
CA CYS A 30 1.51 -13.39 1.77
C CYS A 30 2.22 -12.13 2.23
N VAL A 31 1.44 -11.05 2.33
CA VAL A 31 1.81 -9.81 3.01
C VAL A 31 1.21 -9.84 4.41
N GLY A 32 2.05 -9.61 5.42
CA GLY A 32 1.65 -9.59 6.83
C GLY A 32 2.74 -9.01 7.73
N ALA A 33 2.70 -9.28 9.04
CA ALA A 33 3.56 -8.63 10.03
C ALA A 33 5.06 -8.57 9.65
N GLY A 34 5.62 -9.67 9.13
CA GLY A 34 7.05 -9.76 8.82
C GLY A 34 7.50 -9.05 7.55
N ASN A 35 6.58 -8.66 6.66
CA ASN A 35 6.96 -8.07 5.36
C ASN A 35 6.10 -6.92 4.86
N HIS A 36 5.09 -6.48 5.61
CA HIS A 36 4.19 -5.41 5.17
C HIS A 36 4.93 -4.12 4.83
N ARG A 37 5.94 -3.73 5.64
CA ARG A 37 6.78 -2.55 5.36
C ARG A 37 7.58 -2.67 4.07
N TYR A 38 8.10 -3.86 3.76
CA TYR A 38 8.84 -4.10 2.52
C TYR A 38 7.91 -4.06 1.31
N PHE A 39 6.68 -4.55 1.44
CA PHE A 39 5.66 -4.42 0.41
C PHE A 39 5.32 -2.94 0.11
N MET A 40 5.20 -2.10 1.14
CA MET A 40 5.01 -0.65 0.95
C MET A 40 6.21 0.01 0.27
N GLY A 41 7.44 -0.35 0.66
CA GLY A 41 8.65 0.10 -0.02
C GLY A 41 8.69 -0.34 -1.49
N TYR A 42 8.35 -1.61 -1.77
CA TYR A 42 8.24 -2.13 -3.13
C TYR A 42 7.28 -1.31 -3.99
N LEU A 43 6.07 -1.01 -3.50
CA LEU A 43 5.11 -0.19 -4.24
C LEU A 43 5.62 1.23 -4.50
N PHE A 44 6.29 1.84 -3.52
CA PHE A 44 6.87 3.18 -3.65
C PHE A 44 7.98 3.21 -4.72
N PHE A 45 8.94 2.29 -4.64
CA PHE A 45 10.05 2.24 -5.61
C PHE A 45 9.58 1.79 -7.00
N LEU A 46 8.56 0.92 -7.08
CA LEU A 46 7.92 0.57 -8.34
C LEU A 46 7.29 1.79 -9.00
N LEU A 47 6.56 2.60 -8.24
CA LEU A 47 5.95 3.84 -8.76
C LEU A 47 7.03 4.83 -9.23
N PHE A 48 8.11 4.99 -8.47
CA PHE A 48 9.24 5.82 -8.87
C PHE A 48 9.89 5.35 -10.17
N MET A 49 10.11 4.04 -10.32
CA MET A 49 10.65 3.46 -11.56
C MET A 49 9.72 3.67 -12.76
N ILE A 50 8.40 3.57 -12.55
CA ILE A 50 7.41 3.85 -13.60
C ILE A 50 7.47 5.33 -14.03
N CYS A 51 7.56 6.27 -13.08
CA CYS A 51 7.74 7.69 -13.39
C CYS A 51 9.03 7.93 -14.19
N TRP A 52 10.11 7.26 -13.80
CA TRP A 52 11.39 7.34 -14.52
C TRP A 52 11.29 6.80 -15.95
N MET A 53 10.57 5.70 -16.16
CA MET A 53 10.31 5.14 -17.49
C MET A 53 9.49 6.09 -18.37
N ILE A 54 8.44 6.69 -17.82
CA ILE A 54 7.62 7.70 -18.51
C ILE A 54 8.48 8.89 -18.93
N TYR A 55 9.29 9.42 -18.01
CA TYR A 55 10.24 10.49 -18.29
C TYR A 55 11.21 10.10 -19.42
N GLY A 56 11.82 8.91 -19.34
CA GLY A 56 12.72 8.41 -20.37
C GLY A 56 12.08 8.29 -21.76
N CYS A 57 10.82 7.86 -21.85
CA CYS A 57 10.08 7.83 -23.11
C CYS A 57 9.88 9.24 -23.70
N ILE A 58 9.48 10.21 -22.85
CA ILE A 58 9.28 11.60 -23.26
C ILE A 58 10.61 12.23 -23.72
N SER A 59 11.69 12.02 -22.97
CA SER A 59 13.03 12.48 -23.34
C SER A 59 13.52 11.87 -24.65
N TYR A 60 13.28 10.58 -24.86
CA TYR A 60 13.63 9.91 -26.12
C TYR A 60 12.94 10.57 -27.32
N TRP A 61 11.62 10.81 -27.24
CA TRP A 61 10.91 11.48 -28.33
C TRP A 61 11.39 12.91 -28.56
N GLY A 62 11.71 13.65 -27.49
CA GLY A 62 12.24 15.01 -27.61
C GLY A 62 13.63 15.09 -28.28
N LEU A 63 14.43 14.01 -28.21
CA LEU A 63 15.78 13.97 -28.76
C LEU A 63 15.85 13.31 -30.14
N HIS A 64 14.97 12.34 -30.42
CA HIS A 64 15.11 11.45 -31.58
C HIS A 64 13.94 11.48 -32.56
N CYS A 65 12.83 12.15 -32.23
CA CYS A 65 11.66 12.21 -33.10
C CYS A 65 11.38 13.64 -33.52
N GLU A 66 11.36 13.86 -34.83
CA GLU A 66 10.87 15.12 -35.39
C GLU A 66 9.35 15.19 -35.18
N THR A 67 8.92 16.17 -34.40
CA THR A 67 7.50 16.38 -34.11
C THR A 67 7.11 17.82 -34.40
N THR A 68 5.90 18.00 -34.91
CA THR A 68 5.37 19.31 -35.34
C THR A 68 4.14 19.69 -34.52
N TYR A 69 4.21 19.49 -33.20
CA TYR A 69 3.09 19.72 -32.27
C TYR A 69 2.44 21.11 -32.44
N THR A 70 3.24 22.17 -32.59
CA THR A 70 2.75 23.55 -32.71
C THR A 70 2.02 23.82 -34.03
N LYS A 71 2.28 23.04 -35.08
CA LYS A 71 1.66 23.20 -36.40
C LYS A 71 0.48 22.25 -36.59
N ASP A 72 0.64 20.99 -36.20
CA ASP A 72 -0.27 19.91 -36.57
C ASP A 72 -1.12 19.38 -35.40
N GLY A 73 -0.89 19.92 -34.19
CA GLY A 73 -1.67 19.63 -33.00
C GLY A 73 -1.41 18.27 -32.35
N PHE A 74 -2.23 17.95 -31.35
CA PHE A 74 -2.04 16.78 -30.48
C PHE A 74 -2.19 15.43 -31.19
N TRP A 75 -3.21 15.25 -32.02
CA TRP A 75 -3.47 13.95 -32.66
C TRP A 75 -2.34 13.56 -33.62
N THR A 76 -1.83 14.52 -34.40
CA THR A 76 -0.69 14.31 -35.29
C THR A 76 0.60 14.07 -34.50
N TYR A 77 0.78 14.76 -33.37
CA TYR A 77 1.91 14.49 -32.47
C TYR A 77 1.92 13.03 -31.99
N ILE A 78 0.77 12.49 -31.59
CA ILE A 78 0.65 11.09 -31.16
C ILE A 78 1.00 10.13 -32.28
N THR A 79 0.53 10.37 -33.51
CA THR A 79 0.88 9.51 -34.64
C THR A 79 2.37 9.59 -34.98
N GLN A 80 2.98 10.77 -34.92
CA GLN A 80 4.41 10.97 -35.15
C GLN A 80 5.30 10.24 -34.14
N ILE A 81 5.01 10.33 -32.84
CA ILE A 81 5.81 9.61 -31.83
C ILE A 81 5.60 8.09 -31.91
N ALA A 82 4.40 7.65 -32.28
CA ALA A 82 4.09 6.23 -32.45
C ALA A 82 4.77 5.63 -33.69
N THR A 83 4.86 6.37 -34.80
CA THR A 83 5.56 5.91 -36.00
C THR A 83 7.08 6.01 -35.89
N CYS A 84 7.60 7.03 -35.18
CA CYS A 84 9.04 7.18 -34.93
C CYS A 84 9.64 6.00 -34.17
N SER A 85 8.97 5.54 -33.11
CA SER A 85 9.36 4.32 -32.40
C SER A 85 8.14 3.64 -31.77
N PRO A 86 7.53 2.65 -32.46
CA PRO A 86 6.37 1.94 -31.97
C PRO A 86 6.62 1.22 -30.64
N TRP A 87 7.85 0.72 -30.43
CA TRP A 87 8.24 0.08 -29.19
C TRP A 87 8.23 1.05 -28.00
N MET A 88 8.81 2.24 -28.15
CA MET A 88 8.82 3.24 -27.07
C MET A 88 7.40 3.73 -26.76
N PHE A 89 6.56 3.85 -27.80
CA PHE A 89 5.13 4.16 -27.62
C PHE A 89 4.39 3.08 -26.84
N TRP A 90 4.60 1.80 -27.17
CA TRP A 90 4.05 0.69 -26.40
C TRP A 90 4.52 0.68 -24.94
N MET A 91 5.82 0.89 -24.70
CA MET A 91 6.40 0.96 -23.36
C MET A 91 5.81 2.12 -22.54
N PHE A 92 5.60 3.28 -23.17
CA PHE A 92 4.95 4.43 -22.54
C PHE A 92 3.51 4.12 -22.14
N LEU A 93 2.70 3.55 -23.05
CA LEU A 93 1.32 3.18 -22.76
C LEU A 93 1.23 2.17 -21.61
N ASN A 94 2.09 1.15 -21.60
CA ASN A 94 2.18 0.20 -20.49
C ASN A 94 2.56 0.88 -19.18
N SER A 95 3.52 1.81 -19.22
CA SER A 95 3.95 2.56 -18.04
C SER A 95 2.82 3.42 -17.48
N VAL A 96 2.03 4.09 -18.33
CA VAL A 96 0.86 4.88 -17.91
C VAL A 96 -0.23 3.98 -17.30
N PHE A 97 -0.53 2.85 -17.92
CA PHE A 97 -1.46 1.87 -17.37
C PHE A 97 -0.99 1.35 -16.00
N HIS A 98 0.29 1.02 -15.89
CA HIS A 98 0.88 0.56 -14.63
C HIS A 98 1.07 1.66 -13.58
N PHE A 99 1.14 2.92 -13.99
CA PHE A 99 1.16 4.03 -13.06
C PHE A 99 -0.19 4.13 -12.33
N LEU A 100 -1.30 4.10 -13.08
CA LEU A 100 -2.65 4.29 -12.54
C LEU A 100 -2.98 3.28 -11.44
N TRP A 101 -2.83 1.97 -11.71
CA TRP A 101 -3.22 0.94 -10.73
C TRP A 101 -2.26 0.85 -9.52
N VAL A 102 -0.94 1.12 -9.68
CA VAL A 102 0.05 1.08 -8.58
C VAL A 102 -0.13 2.30 -7.69
N ALA A 103 -0.38 3.48 -8.28
CA ALA A 103 -0.68 4.68 -7.52
C ALA A 103 -1.94 4.52 -6.67
N VAL A 104 -3.02 3.98 -7.26
CA VAL A 104 -4.28 3.71 -6.52
C VAL A 104 -4.05 2.68 -5.41
N LEU A 105 -3.31 1.61 -5.69
CA LEU A 105 -2.98 0.59 -4.68
C LEU A 105 -2.16 1.18 -3.53
N LEU A 106 -1.10 1.93 -3.83
CA LEU A 106 -0.25 2.58 -2.84
C LEU A 106 -1.05 3.56 -1.99
N MET A 107 -1.87 4.42 -2.61
CA MET A 107 -2.75 5.36 -1.91
C MET A 107 -3.72 4.63 -0.98
N CYS A 108 -4.37 3.57 -1.46
CA CYS A 108 -5.32 2.80 -0.66
C CYS A 108 -4.65 2.09 0.52
N GLN A 109 -3.46 1.52 0.33
CA GLN A 109 -2.71 0.86 1.39
C GLN A 109 -2.19 1.88 2.41
N MET A 110 -1.64 3.00 1.94
CA MET A 110 -1.21 4.10 2.81
C MET A 110 -2.36 4.62 3.67
N TYR A 111 -3.54 4.89 3.08
CA TYR A 111 -4.72 5.35 3.82
C TYR A 111 -5.20 4.33 4.87
N GLN A 112 -5.21 3.04 4.54
CA GLN A 112 -5.60 1.99 5.48
C GLN A 112 -4.63 1.88 6.65
N ILE A 113 -3.33 1.96 6.38
CA ILE A 113 -2.28 1.89 7.39
C ILE A 113 -2.29 3.15 8.25
N SER A 114 -2.23 4.34 7.63
CA SER A 114 -2.06 5.61 8.33
C SER A 114 -3.36 6.08 8.97
N CYS A 115 -4.45 6.23 8.21
CA CYS A 115 -5.66 6.86 8.71
C CYS A 115 -6.55 5.91 9.51
N LEU A 116 -6.53 4.60 9.20
CA LEU A 116 -7.44 3.62 9.79
C LEU A 116 -6.77 2.60 10.71
N GLY A 117 -5.45 2.38 10.62
CA GLY A 117 -4.75 1.36 11.41
C GLY A 117 -5.17 -0.08 11.11
N ILE A 118 -5.74 -0.34 9.92
CA ILE A 118 -6.29 -1.65 9.52
C ILE A 118 -5.50 -2.29 8.37
N THR A 119 -5.56 -3.61 8.29
CA THR A 119 -5.12 -4.37 7.12
C THR A 119 -6.23 -4.47 6.07
N THR A 120 -5.87 -4.81 4.84
CA THR A 120 -6.81 -5.07 3.74
C THR A 120 -7.81 -6.17 4.09
N ASN A 121 -7.33 -7.29 4.65
CA ASN A 121 -8.21 -8.36 5.10
C ASN A 121 -9.20 -7.90 6.18
N GLU A 122 -8.75 -7.10 7.15
CA GLU A 122 -9.61 -6.54 8.18
C GLU A 122 -10.65 -5.59 7.59
N ARG A 123 -10.26 -4.71 6.67
CA ARG A 123 -11.19 -3.82 5.97
C ARG A 123 -12.27 -4.60 5.23
N MET A 124 -11.88 -5.60 4.45
CA MET A 124 -12.82 -6.43 3.68
C MET A 124 -13.75 -7.26 4.56
N ASN A 125 -13.32 -7.62 5.77
CA ASN A 125 -14.07 -8.47 6.68
C ASN A 125 -14.49 -7.74 7.95
N ALA A 126 -14.57 -6.40 7.94
CA ALA A 126 -14.70 -5.60 9.16
C ALA A 126 -15.92 -6.01 10.00
N ARG A 127 -17.06 -6.25 9.36
CA ARG A 127 -18.31 -6.69 10.02
C ARG A 127 -18.22 -8.06 10.69
N ARG A 128 -17.22 -8.89 10.34
CA ARG A 128 -17.01 -10.21 10.95
C ARG A 128 -16.22 -10.14 12.25
N TYR A 129 -15.51 -9.05 12.51
CA TYR A 129 -14.68 -8.91 13.70
C TYR A 129 -15.37 -8.03 14.74
N LYS A 130 -15.68 -8.60 15.91
CA LYS A 130 -16.43 -7.93 16.99
C LYS A 130 -15.76 -6.67 17.56
N HIS A 131 -14.44 -6.56 17.43
CA HIS A 131 -13.67 -5.42 17.95
C HIS A 131 -13.70 -4.20 17.04
N PHE A 132 -14.20 -4.32 15.80
CA PHE A 132 -14.45 -3.17 14.93
C PHE A 132 -15.85 -2.62 15.19
N LYS A 133 -15.95 -1.30 15.40
CA LYS A 133 -17.25 -0.62 15.39
C LYS A 133 -17.49 -0.13 13.97
N VAL A 134 -18.39 -0.80 13.26
CA VAL A 134 -18.73 -0.48 11.87
C VAL A 134 -20.03 0.30 11.86
N THR A 135 -19.98 1.54 11.38
CA THR A 135 -21.16 2.37 11.13
C THR A 135 -21.49 2.38 9.64
N THR A 136 -22.52 3.12 9.24
CA THR A 136 -22.89 3.31 7.82
C THR A 136 -21.78 4.01 7.03
N THR A 137 -21.00 4.88 7.67
CA THR A 137 -20.02 5.76 7.00
C THR A 137 -18.57 5.53 7.44
N SER A 138 -18.33 4.85 8.55
CA SER A 138 -16.99 4.70 9.14
C SER A 138 -16.74 3.31 9.72
N ILE A 139 -15.45 2.96 9.80
CA ILE A 139 -14.96 1.79 10.52
C ILE A 139 -14.01 2.31 11.59
N GLU A 140 -14.38 2.16 12.86
CA GLU A 140 -13.50 2.49 13.97
C GLU A 140 -12.67 1.25 14.33
N SER A 141 -11.36 1.42 14.21
CA SER A 141 -10.37 0.40 14.54
C SER A 141 -9.82 0.60 15.95
N PRO A 142 -9.80 -0.46 16.78
CA PRO A 142 -9.14 -0.41 18.08
C PRO A 142 -7.62 -0.19 17.95
N PHE A 143 -7.07 -0.44 16.77
CA PHE A 143 -5.64 -0.34 16.47
C PHE A 143 -5.25 1.00 15.84
N ASN A 144 -6.17 1.97 15.76
CA ASN A 144 -5.90 3.29 15.22
C ASN A 144 -5.45 4.24 16.32
N HIS A 145 -4.19 4.67 16.29
CA HIS A 145 -3.62 5.64 17.23
C HIS A 145 -3.53 7.07 16.65
N GLY A 146 -4.17 7.31 15.51
CA GLY A 146 -4.07 8.55 14.75
C GLY A 146 -3.04 8.48 13.62
N CYS A 147 -3.22 9.31 12.60
CA CYS A 147 -2.52 9.21 11.32
C CYS A 147 -0.99 9.17 11.45
N VAL A 148 -0.43 10.15 12.17
CA VAL A 148 1.02 10.27 12.39
C VAL A 148 1.55 9.11 13.22
N ARG A 149 0.84 8.73 14.27
CA ARG A 149 1.28 7.67 15.18
C ARG A 149 1.28 6.31 14.49
N ASN A 150 0.26 6.01 13.70
CA ASN A 150 0.20 4.78 12.91
C ASN A 150 1.34 4.68 11.90
N ILE A 151 1.72 5.79 11.25
CA ILE A 151 2.87 5.83 10.33
C ILE A 151 4.17 5.52 11.09
N ILE A 152 4.39 6.19 12.22
CA ILE A 152 5.58 5.97 13.05
C ILE A 152 5.65 4.51 13.52
N ASP A 153 4.55 3.98 14.04
CA ASP A 153 4.45 2.61 14.55
C ASP A 153 4.64 1.58 13.42
N PHE A 154 4.07 1.82 12.23
CA PHE A 154 4.14 0.89 11.09
C PHE A 154 5.53 0.85 10.43
N PHE A 155 6.14 2.01 10.18
CA PHE A 155 7.47 2.08 9.58
C PHE A 155 8.60 1.96 10.61
N GLU A 156 8.25 1.87 11.90
CA GLU A 156 9.18 1.81 13.02
C GLU A 156 10.19 2.97 13.00
N PHE A 157 9.74 4.16 12.59
CA PHE A 157 10.62 5.32 12.48
C PHE A 157 11.13 5.76 13.86
N ARG A 158 12.45 5.86 13.98
CA ARG A 158 13.16 6.34 15.16
C ARG A 158 13.95 7.58 14.77
N CYS A 159 13.60 8.73 15.33
CA CYS A 159 14.35 9.97 15.15
C CYS A 159 14.74 10.51 16.53
N CYS A 160 16.03 10.43 16.89
CA CYS A 160 16.65 11.02 18.09
C CYS A 160 15.83 10.89 19.39
N GLY A 161 15.09 9.79 19.58
CA GLY A 161 14.22 9.58 20.75
C GLY A 161 12.88 10.34 20.76
N LEU A 162 12.65 11.23 19.79
CA LEU A 162 11.40 11.97 19.55
C LEU A 162 10.28 11.04 19.06
N PHE A 163 10.62 10.09 18.18
CA PHE A 163 9.70 9.06 17.71
C PHE A 163 10.00 7.73 18.39
N ARG A 164 9.04 7.27 19.19
CA ARG A 164 9.10 6.00 19.93
C ARG A 164 8.00 5.09 19.42
N PRO A 165 8.25 4.29 18.37
CA PRO A 165 7.22 3.41 17.79
C PRO A 165 6.80 2.33 18.79
N VAL A 166 5.50 2.04 18.83
CA VAL A 166 4.97 0.89 19.58
C VAL A 166 5.16 -0.36 18.74
N ILE A 167 6.15 -1.17 19.10
CA ILE A 167 6.42 -2.44 18.41
C ILE A 167 5.62 -3.55 19.09
N VAL A 168 4.73 -4.17 18.33
CA VAL A 168 3.86 -5.24 18.80
C VAL A 168 4.23 -6.54 18.08
N ASP A 169 4.55 -7.58 18.86
CA ASP A 169 4.73 -8.92 18.32
C ASP A 169 3.38 -9.60 18.07
N TRP A 170 2.83 -9.40 16.87
CA TRP A 170 1.55 -9.98 16.44
C TRP A 170 1.54 -11.52 16.38
N THR A 171 2.68 -12.20 16.57
CA THR A 171 2.71 -13.66 16.66
C THR A 171 2.30 -14.18 18.04
N ARG A 172 2.38 -13.33 19.07
CA ARG A 172 2.12 -13.68 20.48
C ARG A 172 0.94 -12.95 21.11
N GLN A 173 0.25 -12.12 20.34
CA GLN A 173 -0.90 -11.34 20.80
C GLN A 173 -2.19 -12.13 20.63
N TYR A 174 -2.90 -12.46 21.72
CA TYR A 174 -4.08 -13.33 21.69
C TYR A 174 -5.37 -12.72 22.24
N THR A 175 -5.28 -11.54 22.84
CA THR A 175 -6.39 -10.77 23.43
C THR A 175 -6.29 -9.33 22.98
N ILE A 176 -7.42 -8.62 23.03
CA ILE A 176 -7.47 -7.17 22.89
C ILE A 176 -8.02 -6.71 24.24
N GLU A 177 -7.18 -6.14 25.11
CA GLU A 177 -7.65 -5.66 26.40
C GLU A 177 -8.26 -4.26 26.27
N TYR A 178 -9.39 -4.06 26.95
CA TYR A 178 -10.16 -2.82 26.95
C TYR A 178 -9.74 -2.02 28.17
N ASP A 179 -8.90 -1.00 27.98
CA ASP A 179 -8.57 -0.10 29.08
C ASP A 179 -9.74 0.88 29.30
N GLN A 180 -10.47 0.70 30.41
CA GLN A 180 -11.57 1.58 30.80
C GLN A 180 -11.08 2.89 31.45
N ILE A 181 -9.82 2.97 31.84
CA ILE A 181 -9.33 3.98 32.78
C ILE A 181 -8.81 5.24 32.08
N SER A 182 -8.26 5.12 30.87
CA SER A 182 -7.54 6.23 30.23
C SER A 182 -8.35 7.09 29.26
N GLY A 183 -9.60 6.73 28.92
CA GLY A 183 -10.39 7.45 27.90
C GLY A 183 -9.72 7.50 26.51
N SER A 184 -8.61 6.77 26.36
CA SER A 184 -7.80 6.62 25.16
C SER A 184 -7.79 5.13 24.82
N GLY A 185 -7.90 4.79 23.53
CA GLY A 185 -8.20 3.44 23.07
C GLY A 185 -7.29 2.32 23.60
N TYR A 186 -7.83 1.11 23.49
CA TYR A 186 -7.24 -0.23 23.68
C TYR A 186 -5.72 -0.29 23.88
N GLN A 187 -5.29 -0.88 25.00
CA GLN A 187 -3.90 -1.32 25.18
C GLN A 187 -3.73 -2.78 24.75
N LEU A 188 -2.65 -3.05 24.01
CA LEU A 188 -2.20 -4.41 23.68
C LEU A 188 -1.26 -4.85 24.80
N VAL A 189 -1.63 -5.90 25.53
CA VAL A 189 -0.81 -6.53 26.60
C VAL A 189 0.05 -7.65 26.04
#